data_AF-A0A8J3DJ22-F1
#
_entry.id   AF-A0A8J3DJ22-F1
#
_cell.length_a   1.000
_cell.length_b   1.000
_cell.length_c   1.000
_cell.angle_alpha   90.00
_cell.angle_beta   90.00
_cell.angle_gamma   90.00
#
_symmetry.space_group_name_H-M   'P 1'
#
loop_
_entity.id
_entity.type
_entity.pdbx_description
1 polymer ?
#
loop_
_entity_poly.entity_id
_entity_poly.type
_entity_poly.pdbx_seq_one_letter_code
_entity_poly.pdbx_strand_id
1 'polypeptide(L)'
;MNFATLINVTSQSLSRITVRAFLMLAILPATIFAQTEGLRPMRGLRQTSYWEQNWPWLTAVIAVGTIALIALVVWLARRKPATKQLTPAEEARLRLGEAADLADGQDDKAFSTTVSDALRVFMERAFSLRAPEQTTEEFLQSAQSSGRLPEASLQTLARFLELCDLAKFAQQSFGDEERLQLLNTARNFVDEAGRPATAEPKETAAT
;
A
#
# COMPACT_ATOMS: atom_id res chain seq x y z
N MET A 1 -20.68 -1.49 11.64
CA MET A 1 -21.29 -0.23 11.13
C MET A 1 -20.12 0.71 10.90
N ASN A 2 -19.64 0.77 9.65
CA ASN A 2 -18.22 0.97 9.37
C ASN A 2 -17.87 2.43 9.04
N PHE A 3 -16.76 2.89 9.61
CA PHE A 3 -16.15 4.21 9.42
C PHE A 3 -15.89 4.58 7.95
N ALA A 4 -15.75 3.58 7.07
CA ALA A 4 -15.56 3.76 5.63
C ALA A 4 -16.75 4.42 4.92
N THR A 5 -17.98 4.23 5.45
CA THR A 5 -19.19 4.79 4.81
C THR A 5 -19.35 6.28 5.12
N LEU A 6 -18.84 6.76 6.27
CA LEU A 6 -18.91 8.17 6.67
C LEU A 6 -17.95 9.08 5.88
N ILE A 7 -16.83 8.54 5.39
CA ILE A 7 -15.83 9.31 4.61
C ILE A 7 -16.25 9.44 3.14
N ASN A 8 -16.97 8.46 2.59
CA ASN A 8 -17.37 8.49 1.18
C ASN A 8 -18.51 9.49 0.90
N VAL A 9 -19.40 9.72 1.88
CA VAL A 9 -20.50 10.69 1.76
C VAL A 9 -20.00 12.14 1.81
N THR A 10 -18.87 12.41 2.47
CA THR A 10 -18.30 13.76 2.59
C THR A 10 -17.53 14.20 1.33
N SER A 11 -16.98 13.27 0.53
CA SER A 11 -16.22 13.60 -0.69
C SER A 11 -17.11 14.05 -1.87
N GLN A 12 -18.34 13.53 -1.97
CA GLN A 12 -19.18 13.75 -3.16
C GLN A 12 -19.97 15.08 -3.11
N SER A 13 -20.15 15.67 -1.93
CA SER A 13 -20.93 16.92 -1.74
C SER A 13 -20.10 18.19 -1.95
N LEU A 14 -18.80 18.16 -1.61
CA LEU A 14 -17.95 19.35 -1.59
C LEU A 14 -17.51 19.83 -2.98
N SER A 15 -17.41 18.94 -3.97
CA SER A 15 -16.98 19.29 -5.35
C SER A 15 -18.04 20.10 -6.12
N ARG A 16 -19.33 19.95 -5.78
CA ARG A 16 -20.42 20.68 -6.42
C ARG A 16 -20.62 22.09 -5.87
N ILE A 17 -20.29 22.29 -4.59
CA ILE A 17 -20.41 23.59 -3.90
C ILE A 17 -19.27 24.53 -4.31
N THR A 18 -18.03 24.05 -4.36
CA THR A 18 -16.88 24.87 -4.74
C THR A 18 -16.91 25.30 -6.20
N VAL A 19 -17.36 24.45 -7.13
CA VAL A 19 -17.41 24.79 -8.56
C VAL A 19 -18.58 25.75 -8.88
N ARG A 20 -19.75 25.63 -8.22
CA ARG A 20 -20.87 26.56 -8.44
C ARG A 20 -20.68 27.91 -7.75
N ALA A 21 -20.03 27.95 -6.58
CA ALA A 21 -19.67 29.20 -5.91
C ALA A 21 -18.65 30.01 -6.74
N PHE A 22 -17.72 29.33 -7.41
CA PHE A 22 -16.74 29.97 -8.29
C PHE A 22 -17.35 30.48 -9.60
N LEU A 23 -18.36 29.77 -10.14
CA LEU A 23 -19.05 30.20 -11.37
C LEU A 23 -19.99 31.40 -11.16
N MET A 24 -20.54 31.59 -9.96
CA MET A 24 -21.45 32.72 -9.67
C MET A 24 -20.74 34.03 -9.30
N LEU A 25 -19.49 34.00 -8.82
CA LEU A 25 -18.77 35.22 -8.40
C LEU A 25 -18.09 35.96 -9.58
N ALA A 26 -18.06 35.35 -10.77
CA ALA A 26 -17.38 35.91 -11.94
C ALA A 26 -18.28 36.76 -12.86
N ILE A 27 -19.55 37.00 -12.49
CA ILE A 27 -20.51 37.75 -13.31
C ILE A 27 -21.16 38.84 -12.44
N LEU A 28 -20.85 40.11 -12.78
CA LEU A 28 -21.35 41.40 -12.25
C LEU A 28 -20.61 41.96 -11.01
N PRO A 29 -20.16 43.24 -11.05
CA PRO A 29 -20.86 44.36 -11.67
C PRO A 29 -20.00 45.21 -12.62
N ALA A 30 -20.28 45.12 -13.91
CA ALA A 30 -20.13 46.25 -14.81
C ALA A 30 -21.54 46.80 -15.04
N THR A 31 -21.70 48.13 -15.05
CA THR A 31 -22.99 48.89 -15.03
C THR A 31 -23.47 49.10 -13.58
N ILE A 32 -23.66 50.30 -13.01
CA ILE A 32 -23.83 51.66 -13.50
C ILE A 32 -23.37 52.60 -12.36
N PHE A 33 -22.31 53.39 -12.55
CA PHE A 33 -22.04 54.59 -11.74
C PHE A 33 -22.13 55.78 -12.68
N ALA A 34 -23.33 56.35 -12.82
CA ALA A 34 -23.57 57.50 -13.68
C ALA A 34 -24.59 58.42 -13.00
N GLN A 35 -24.11 59.25 -12.07
CA GLN A 35 -24.51 60.65 -11.97
C GLN A 35 -23.68 61.38 -10.91
N THR A 36 -22.71 62.16 -11.36
CA THR A 36 -22.38 63.44 -10.73
C THR A 36 -22.22 64.46 -11.86
N GLU A 37 -23.28 65.23 -12.07
CA GLU A 37 -23.18 66.42 -12.90
C GLU A 37 -22.24 67.43 -12.26
N GLY A 38 -21.44 68.08 -13.11
CA GLY A 38 -21.03 69.46 -12.87
C GLY A 38 -19.78 69.67 -12.01
N LEU A 39 -18.62 69.19 -12.45
CA LEU A 39 -17.34 69.85 -12.12
C LEU A 39 -16.40 69.82 -13.34
N ARG A 40 -15.86 71.00 -13.68
CA ARG A 40 -14.96 71.22 -14.84
C ARG A 40 -13.73 70.30 -14.73
N PRO A 41 -13.29 69.61 -15.80
CA PRO A 41 -12.10 68.79 -15.73
C PRO A 41 -10.86 69.69 -15.65
N MET A 42 -10.27 69.80 -14.46
CA MET A 42 -8.86 70.14 -14.34
C MET A 42 -8.08 68.99 -14.98
N ARG A 43 -7.49 69.25 -16.14
CA ARG A 43 -6.70 68.29 -16.91
C ARG A 43 -5.35 68.08 -16.20
N GLY A 44 -5.38 67.37 -15.08
CA GLY A 44 -4.19 66.81 -14.46
C GLY A 44 -3.76 65.58 -15.24
N LEU A 45 -2.49 65.52 -15.61
CA LEU A 45 -1.85 64.30 -16.12
C LEU A 45 -2.09 63.19 -15.10
N ARG A 46 -3.06 62.29 -15.35
CA ARG A 46 -3.11 61.02 -14.63
C ARG A 46 -1.84 60.28 -15.01
N GLN A 47 -0.81 60.35 -14.16
CA GLN A 47 0.19 59.30 -14.13
C GLN A 47 -0.56 58.04 -13.72
N THR A 48 -0.91 57.21 -14.70
CA THR A 48 -1.47 55.89 -14.43
C THR A 48 -0.45 55.14 -13.59
N SER A 49 -0.84 54.79 -12.38
CA SER A 49 0.03 54.10 -11.43
C SER A 49 0.54 52.80 -12.07
N TYR A 50 1.83 52.48 -11.91
CA TYR A 50 2.47 51.28 -12.49
C TYR A 50 1.66 49.99 -12.29
N TRP A 51 0.92 49.90 -11.17
CA TRP A 51 0.08 48.79 -10.80
C TRP A 51 -1.14 48.59 -11.71
N GLU A 52 -1.72 49.65 -12.29
CA GLU A 52 -2.89 49.55 -13.19
C GLU A 52 -2.51 49.03 -14.57
N GLN A 53 -1.30 49.33 -15.04
CA GLN A 53 -0.84 48.91 -16.37
C GLN A 53 -0.34 47.45 -16.38
N ASN A 54 0.23 46.99 -15.26
CA ASN A 54 0.89 45.68 -15.16
C ASN A 54 0.08 44.62 -14.39
N TRP A 55 -1.13 44.94 -13.93
CA TRP A 55 -2.00 43.98 -13.24
C TRP A 55 -2.26 42.66 -14.01
N PRO A 56 -2.38 42.63 -15.36
CA PRO A 56 -2.61 41.39 -16.09
C PRO A 56 -1.38 40.47 -16.06
N TRP A 57 -0.18 41.05 -16.01
CA TRP A 57 1.07 40.28 -15.88
C TRP A 57 1.20 39.68 -14.49
N LEU A 58 0.80 40.43 -13.45
CA LEU A 58 0.80 39.94 -12.07
C LEU A 58 -0.17 38.76 -11.90
N THR A 59 -1.38 38.85 -12.47
CA THR A 59 -2.36 37.75 -12.41
C THR A 59 -1.90 36.55 -13.23
N ALA A 60 -1.26 36.75 -14.39
CA ALA A 60 -0.68 35.67 -15.18
C ALA A 60 0.41 34.92 -14.40
N VAL A 61 1.31 35.63 -13.72
CA VAL A 61 2.38 35.02 -12.90
C VAL A 61 1.80 34.20 -11.75
N ILE A 62 0.79 34.72 -11.06
CA ILE A 62 0.11 34.01 -9.96
C ILE A 62 -0.62 32.76 -10.49
N ALA A 63 -1.30 32.86 -11.63
CA ALA A 63 -1.99 31.73 -12.26
C ALA A 63 -1.01 30.63 -12.66
N VAL A 64 0.14 30.98 -13.26
CA VAL A 64 1.17 29.99 -13.61
C VAL A 64 1.79 29.37 -12.36
N GLY A 65 2.09 30.17 -11.34
CA GLY A 65 2.65 29.69 -10.09
C GLY A 65 1.72 28.72 -9.36
N THR A 66 0.43 29.00 -9.33
CA THR A 66 -0.57 28.10 -8.73
C THR A 66 -0.69 26.78 -9.51
N ILE A 67 -0.70 26.82 -10.85
CA ILE A 67 -0.72 25.59 -11.67
C ILE A 67 0.55 24.76 -11.43
N ALA A 68 1.72 25.38 -11.40
CA ALA A 68 2.98 24.70 -11.14
C ALA A 68 3.03 24.06 -9.75
N LEU A 69 2.52 24.76 -8.73
CA LEU A 69 2.42 24.24 -7.36
C LEU A 69 1.48 23.02 -7.29
N ILE A 70 0.30 23.10 -7.92
CA ILE A 70 -0.65 21.99 -7.98
C ILE A 70 -0.01 20.79 -8.69
N ALA A 71 0.65 21.01 -9.83
CA ALA A 71 1.34 19.97 -10.57
C ALA A 71 2.44 19.31 -9.72
N LEU A 72 3.23 20.10 -8.98
CA LEU A 72 4.27 19.61 -8.08
C LEU A 72 3.68 18.76 -6.94
N VAL A 73 2.61 19.24 -6.29
CA VAL A 73 1.92 18.51 -5.21
C VAL A 73 1.32 17.20 -5.73
N VAL A 74 0.65 17.22 -6.89
CA VAL A 74 0.11 16.01 -7.53
C VAL A 74 1.23 15.04 -7.90
N TRP A 75 2.36 15.53 -8.41
CA TRP A 75 3.51 14.71 -8.75
C TRP A 75 4.15 14.07 -7.51
N LEU A 76 4.33 14.84 -6.43
CA LEU A 76 4.81 14.34 -5.13
C LEU A 76 3.84 13.33 -4.51
N ALA A 77 2.53 13.59 -4.57
CA ALA A 77 1.51 12.68 -4.06
C ALA A 77 1.38 11.40 -4.90
N ARG A 78 1.68 11.47 -6.21
CA ARG A 78 1.72 10.30 -7.12
C ARG A 78 3.02 9.52 -7.05
N ARG A 79 4.09 10.09 -6.48
CA ARG A 79 5.29 9.33 -6.13
C ARG A 79 4.95 8.42 -4.97
N LYS A 80 4.64 7.16 -5.27
CA LYS A 80 4.66 6.09 -4.26
C LYS A 80 6.05 6.12 -3.62
N PRO A 81 6.18 6.21 -2.29
CA PRO A 81 7.49 6.05 -1.67
C PRO A 81 8.04 4.72 -2.17
N ALA A 82 9.31 4.70 -2.57
CA ALA A 82 10.02 3.47 -2.84
C ALA A 82 10.10 2.73 -1.50
N THR A 83 9.05 1.99 -1.16
CA THR A 83 9.06 1.04 -0.07
C THR A 83 10.22 0.12 -0.38
N LYS A 84 11.24 0.16 0.48
CA LYS A 84 12.34 -0.80 0.49
C LYS A 84 11.70 -2.17 0.29
N GLN A 85 11.89 -2.76 -0.89
CA GLN A 85 11.22 -4.01 -1.22
C GLN A 85 11.77 -5.03 -0.23
N LEU A 86 10.95 -5.43 0.73
CA LEU A 86 11.30 -6.50 1.66
C LEU A 86 11.60 -7.73 0.82
N THR A 87 12.68 -8.41 1.14
CA THR A 87 12.94 -9.71 0.51
C THR A 87 11.78 -10.65 0.82
N PRO A 88 11.47 -11.62 -0.06
CA PRO A 88 10.39 -12.58 0.20
C PRO A 88 10.52 -13.27 1.57
N ALA A 89 11.74 -13.57 2.00
CA ALA A 89 12.01 -14.16 3.32
C ALA A 89 11.72 -13.19 4.48
N GLU A 90 12.09 -11.91 4.36
CA GLU A 90 11.77 -10.90 5.39
C GLU A 90 10.26 -10.68 5.54
N GLU A 91 9.52 -10.62 4.43
CA GLU A 91 8.07 -10.51 4.44
C GLU A 91 7.41 -11.76 5.08
N ALA A 92 7.91 -12.94 4.73
CA ALA A 92 7.42 -14.19 5.32
C ALA A 92 7.66 -14.22 6.84
N ARG A 93 8.84 -13.79 7.31
CA ARG A 93 9.14 -13.69 8.74
C ARG A 93 8.21 -12.72 9.46
N LEU A 94 7.90 -11.58 8.85
CA LEU A 94 6.96 -10.61 9.43
C LEU A 94 5.57 -11.22 9.60
N ARG A 95 5.04 -11.88 8.56
CA ARG A 95 3.73 -12.57 8.64
C ARG A 95 3.73 -13.72 9.63
N LEU A 96 4.82 -14.48 9.73
CA LEU A 96 4.98 -15.51 10.76
C LEU A 96 5.07 -14.90 12.17
N GLY A 97 5.53 -13.65 12.31
CA GLY A 97 5.44 -12.89 13.56
C GLY A 97 3.98 -12.63 13.94
N GLU A 98 3.18 -12.11 13.01
CA GLU A 98 1.74 -11.85 13.21
C GLU A 98 0.98 -13.14 13.56
N ALA A 99 1.35 -14.27 12.95
CA ALA A 99 0.77 -15.57 13.28
C ALA A 99 1.15 -16.06 14.68
N ALA A 100 2.30 -15.64 15.22
CA ALA A 100 2.71 -16.00 16.57
C ALA A 100 1.78 -15.36 17.62
N ASP A 101 1.36 -14.12 17.40
CA ASP A 101 0.44 -13.42 18.30
C ASP A 101 -0.94 -14.10 18.34
N LEU A 102 -1.34 -14.77 17.24
CA LEU A 102 -2.56 -15.57 17.17
C LEU A 102 -2.44 -16.93 17.87
N ALA A 103 -1.22 -17.43 18.09
CA ALA A 103 -1.01 -18.71 18.77
C ALA A 103 -1.51 -18.68 20.22
N ASP A 104 -1.54 -17.52 20.85
CA ASP A 104 -2.08 -17.33 22.22
C ASP A 104 -3.62 -17.21 22.24
N GLY A 105 -4.25 -16.94 21.09
CA GLY A 105 -5.68 -16.59 20.97
C GLY A 105 -6.66 -17.76 20.92
N GLN A 106 -6.20 -19.01 21.03
CA GLN A 106 -7.00 -20.25 20.94
C GLN A 106 -7.79 -20.47 19.62
N ASP A 107 -7.57 -19.66 18.58
CA ASP A 107 -8.19 -19.86 17.27
C ASP A 107 -7.23 -20.63 16.34
N ASP A 108 -7.24 -21.96 16.46
CA ASP A 108 -6.39 -22.87 15.67
C ASP A 108 -6.64 -22.77 14.16
N LYS A 109 -7.86 -22.40 13.77
CA LYS A 109 -8.23 -22.19 12.37
C LYS A 109 -7.61 -20.91 11.83
N ALA A 110 -7.72 -19.80 12.55
CA ALA A 110 -7.10 -18.54 12.15
C ALA A 110 -5.58 -18.65 12.16
N PHE A 111 -5.01 -19.31 13.16
CA PHE A 111 -3.58 -19.59 13.25
C PHE A 111 -3.09 -20.40 12.04
N SER A 112 -3.66 -21.58 11.79
CA SER A 112 -3.26 -22.45 10.68
C SER A 112 -3.44 -21.80 9.30
N THR A 113 -4.50 -21.00 9.12
CA THR A 113 -4.71 -20.20 7.90
C THR A 113 -3.58 -19.19 7.72
N THR A 114 -3.27 -18.41 8.74
CA THR A 114 -2.25 -17.36 8.67
C THR A 114 -0.85 -17.91 8.41
N VAL A 115 -0.43 -18.97 9.13
CA VAL A 115 0.91 -19.56 8.95
C VAL A 115 1.04 -20.20 7.57
N SER A 116 0.02 -20.94 7.11
CA SER A 116 0.08 -21.57 5.78
C SER A 116 0.04 -20.56 4.64
N ASP A 117 -0.74 -19.48 4.75
CA ASP A 117 -0.79 -18.42 3.75
C ASP A 117 0.53 -17.65 3.68
N ALA A 118 1.18 -17.40 4.83
CA ALA A 118 2.51 -16.81 4.87
C ALA A 118 3.53 -17.63 4.05
N LEU A 119 3.49 -18.96 4.20
CA LEU A 119 4.36 -19.88 3.48
C LEU A 119 4.00 -19.97 1.99
N ARG A 120 2.71 -19.99 1.64
CA ARG A 120 2.27 -20.00 0.24
C ARG A 120 2.70 -18.73 -0.50
N VAL A 121 2.54 -17.55 0.11
CA VAL A 121 3.01 -16.28 -0.50
C VAL A 121 4.54 -16.23 -0.60
N PHE A 122 5.25 -16.76 0.40
CA PHE A 122 6.70 -16.92 0.32
C PHE A 122 7.11 -17.77 -0.90
N MET A 123 6.46 -18.91 -1.09
CA MET A 123 6.73 -19.81 -2.21
C MET A 123 6.47 -19.16 -3.57
N GLU A 124 5.42 -18.36 -3.67
CA GLU A 124 5.13 -17.60 -4.89
C GLU A 124 6.19 -16.54 -5.17
N ARG A 125 6.57 -15.76 -4.17
CA ARG A 125 7.53 -14.66 -4.38
C ARG A 125 8.97 -15.14 -4.55
N ALA A 126 9.40 -16.14 -3.78
CA ALA A 126 10.77 -16.64 -3.81
C ALA A 126 11.01 -17.63 -4.95
N PHE A 127 10.03 -18.48 -5.27
CA PHE A 127 10.19 -19.57 -6.23
C PHE A 127 9.26 -19.46 -7.44
N SER A 128 8.44 -18.41 -7.56
CA SER A 128 7.49 -18.23 -8.68
C SER A 128 6.55 -19.43 -8.86
N LEU A 129 6.07 -20.00 -7.74
CA LEU A 129 5.08 -21.08 -7.68
C LEU A 129 3.73 -20.50 -7.28
N ARG A 130 2.65 -20.75 -8.04
CA ARG A 130 1.32 -20.15 -7.82
C ARG A 130 0.55 -20.78 -6.64
N ALA A 131 1.16 -20.80 -5.45
CA ALA A 131 0.64 -21.50 -4.29
C ALA A 131 -0.69 -20.93 -3.73
N PRO A 132 -0.93 -19.60 -3.67
CA PRO A 132 -2.16 -19.07 -3.06
C PRO A 132 -3.44 -19.36 -3.87
N GLU A 133 -3.32 -19.57 -5.18
CA GLU A 133 -4.45 -19.80 -6.09
C GLU A 133 -4.76 -21.28 -6.31
N GLN A 134 -3.95 -22.17 -5.75
CA GLN A 134 -4.02 -23.61 -5.96
C GLN A 134 -4.46 -24.34 -4.70
N THR A 135 -5.07 -25.50 -4.88
CA THR A 135 -5.26 -26.44 -3.75
C THR A 135 -3.91 -26.97 -3.28
N THR A 136 -3.83 -27.49 -2.06
CA THR A 136 -2.57 -28.04 -1.50
C THR A 136 -1.99 -29.15 -2.39
N GLU A 137 -2.82 -30.05 -2.92
CA GLU A 137 -2.38 -31.13 -3.82
C GLU A 137 -1.83 -30.60 -5.15
N GLU A 138 -2.55 -29.67 -5.80
CA GLU A 138 -2.11 -29.04 -7.05
C GLU A 138 -0.80 -28.26 -6.86
N PHE A 139 -0.70 -27.53 -5.75
CA PHE A 139 0.51 -26.79 -5.41
C PHE A 139 1.70 -27.74 -5.25
N LEU A 140 1.57 -28.82 -4.47
CA LEU A 140 2.66 -29.77 -4.24
C LEU A 140 3.09 -30.48 -5.52
N GLN A 141 2.14 -30.85 -6.39
CA GLN A 141 2.45 -31.44 -7.70
C GLN A 141 3.19 -30.44 -8.61
N SER A 142 2.77 -29.18 -8.61
CA SER A 142 3.45 -28.12 -9.38
C SER A 142 4.85 -27.82 -8.83
N ALA A 143 5.02 -27.84 -7.51
CA ALA A 143 6.29 -27.62 -6.84
C ALA A 143 7.28 -28.77 -7.15
N GLN A 144 6.81 -30.02 -7.11
CA GLN A 144 7.59 -31.20 -7.48
C GLN A 144 8.06 -31.13 -8.94
N SER A 145 7.14 -30.87 -9.87
CA SER A 145 7.46 -30.79 -11.30
C SER A 145 8.38 -29.62 -11.66
N SER A 146 8.40 -28.56 -10.85
CA SER A 146 9.29 -27.41 -11.08
C SER A 146 10.78 -27.72 -10.82
N GLY A 147 11.09 -28.71 -9.98
CA GLY A 147 12.46 -29.03 -9.55
C GLY A 147 13.17 -27.90 -8.80
N ARG A 148 12.45 -26.87 -8.33
CA ARG A 148 13.02 -25.67 -7.67
C ARG A 148 13.35 -25.89 -6.20
N LEU A 149 12.81 -26.93 -5.58
CA LEU A 149 13.09 -27.30 -4.19
C LEU A 149 13.74 -28.69 -4.12
N PRO A 150 14.67 -28.90 -3.17
CA PRO A 150 15.10 -30.23 -2.81
C PRO A 150 13.92 -31.09 -2.35
N GLU A 151 13.96 -32.39 -2.66
CA GLU A 151 12.92 -33.35 -2.30
C GLU A 151 12.63 -33.37 -0.78
N ALA A 152 13.67 -33.25 0.05
CA ALA A 152 13.52 -33.19 1.51
C ALA A 152 12.73 -31.95 1.99
N SER A 153 12.98 -30.79 1.37
CA SER A 153 12.24 -29.55 1.66
C SER A 153 10.79 -29.67 1.20
N LEU A 154 10.56 -30.26 0.03
CA LEU A 154 9.21 -30.50 -0.50
C LEU A 154 8.39 -31.41 0.43
N GLN A 155 8.99 -32.49 0.96
CA GLN A 155 8.32 -33.38 1.91
C GLN A 155 7.98 -32.69 3.23
N THR A 156 8.87 -31.81 3.72
CA THR A 156 8.60 -31.00 4.91
C THR A 156 7.45 -30.03 4.66
N LEU A 157 7.43 -29.39 3.49
CA LEU A 157 6.37 -28.48 3.09
C LEU A 157 5.02 -29.20 2.94
N ALA A 158 5.01 -30.40 2.35
CA ALA A 158 3.80 -31.22 2.19
C ALA A 158 3.17 -31.56 3.54
N ARG A 159 3.96 -32.15 4.46
CA ARG A 159 3.50 -32.50 5.82
C ARG A 159 2.98 -31.28 6.57
N PHE A 160 3.67 -30.15 6.43
CA PHE A 160 3.27 -28.90 7.06
C PHE A 160 1.90 -28.42 6.55
N LEU A 161 1.69 -28.38 5.23
CA LEU A 161 0.42 -27.90 4.65
C LEU A 161 -0.74 -28.84 4.96
N GLU A 162 -0.51 -30.16 4.93
CA GLU A 162 -1.50 -31.17 5.33
C GLU A 162 -1.95 -30.96 6.78
N LEU A 163 -1.00 -30.75 7.69
CA LEU A 163 -1.31 -30.49 9.10
C LEU A 163 -2.11 -29.20 9.29
N CYS A 164 -1.78 -28.13 8.57
CA CYS A 164 -2.57 -26.91 8.58
C CYS A 164 -4.00 -27.13 8.05
N ASP A 165 -4.16 -27.91 6.98
CA ASP A 165 -5.47 -28.14 6.38
C ASP A 165 -6.38 -29.01 7.29
N LEU A 166 -5.81 -29.93 8.08
CA LEU A 166 -6.55 -30.64 9.13
C LEU A 166 -7.14 -29.66 10.17
N ALA A 167 -6.39 -28.68 10.64
CA ALA A 167 -6.93 -27.68 11.57
C ALA A 167 -8.01 -26.79 10.92
N LYS A 168 -7.83 -26.40 9.66
CA LYS A 168 -8.79 -25.53 8.96
C LYS A 168 -10.13 -26.19 8.67
N PHE A 169 -10.09 -27.47 8.28
CA PHE A 169 -11.25 -28.17 7.74
C PHE A 169 -11.79 -29.28 8.65
N ALA A 170 -10.93 -29.93 9.44
CA ALA A 170 -11.33 -31.01 10.34
C ALA A 170 -11.53 -30.57 11.81
N GLN A 171 -11.46 -29.27 12.09
CA GLN A 171 -11.57 -28.69 13.45
C GLN A 171 -10.58 -29.31 14.45
N GLN A 172 -9.43 -29.75 13.97
CA GLN A 172 -8.37 -30.24 14.85
C GLN A 172 -7.80 -29.07 15.65
N SER A 173 -7.80 -29.23 16.98
CA SER A 173 -7.18 -28.28 17.89
C SER A 173 -5.69 -28.59 18.06
N PHE A 174 -4.88 -27.56 18.19
CA PHE A 174 -3.45 -27.70 18.52
C PHE A 174 -3.22 -27.38 19.99
N GLY A 175 -2.36 -28.17 20.63
CA GLY A 175 -1.76 -27.76 21.91
C GLY A 175 -0.78 -26.59 21.70
N ASP A 176 -0.49 -25.85 22.77
CA ASP A 176 0.43 -24.70 22.68
C ASP A 176 1.84 -25.10 22.18
N GLU A 177 2.31 -26.28 22.60
CA GLU A 177 3.56 -26.86 22.09
C GLU A 177 3.50 -27.17 20.59
N GLU A 178 2.37 -27.70 20.10
CA GLU A 178 2.18 -28.03 18.69
C GLU A 178 2.12 -26.76 17.83
N ARG A 179 1.44 -25.70 18.30
CA ARG A 179 1.44 -24.40 17.63
C ARG A 179 2.86 -23.85 17.51
N LEU A 180 3.63 -23.90 18.60
CA LEU A 180 5.01 -23.42 18.61
C LEU A 180 5.89 -24.25 17.67
N GLN A 181 5.73 -25.57 17.65
CA GLN A 181 6.43 -26.46 16.72
C GLN A 181 6.08 -26.15 15.26
N LEU A 182 4.80 -25.93 14.96
CA LEU A 182 4.34 -25.59 13.61
C LEU A 182 4.94 -24.27 13.14
N LEU A 183 4.94 -23.27 14.02
CA LEU A 183 5.53 -21.96 13.76
C LEU A 183 7.05 -22.04 13.53
N ASN A 184 7.75 -22.80 14.36
CA ASN A 184 9.20 -23.01 14.21
C ASN A 184 9.53 -23.77 12.94
N THR A 185 8.72 -24.74 12.55
CA THR A 185 8.86 -25.47 11.28
C THR A 185 8.75 -24.51 10.10
N ALA A 186 7.75 -23.62 10.10
CA ALA A 186 7.58 -22.61 9.05
C ALA A 186 8.75 -21.62 8.98
N ARG A 187 9.23 -21.14 10.15
CA ARG A 187 10.39 -20.23 10.23
C ARG A 187 11.66 -20.89 9.69
N ASN A 188 11.97 -22.10 10.16
CA ASN A 188 13.14 -22.86 9.70
C ASN A 188 13.07 -23.12 8.20
N PHE A 189 11.89 -23.42 7.67
CA PHE A 189 11.70 -23.62 6.24
C PHE A 189 12.01 -22.34 5.44
N VAL A 190 11.49 -21.18 5.85
CA VAL A 190 11.79 -19.88 5.21
C VAL A 190 13.28 -19.55 5.28
N ASP A 191 13.93 -19.86 6.40
CA ASP A 191 15.35 -19.58 6.60
C ASP A 191 16.24 -20.45 5.72
N GLU A 192 15.90 -21.73 5.58
CA GLU A 192 16.65 -22.69 4.76
C GLU A 192 16.39 -22.44 3.27
N ALA A 193 15.14 -22.31 2.86
CA ALA A 193 14.75 -22.10 1.46
C ALA A 193 15.08 -20.68 0.98
N GLY A 194 15.13 -19.69 1.86
CA GLY A 194 15.49 -18.31 1.56
C GLY A 194 17.00 -18.06 1.51
N ARG A 195 17.84 -19.03 1.91
CA ARG A 195 19.28 -18.90 1.85
C ARG A 195 19.71 -18.96 0.37
N PRO A 196 20.37 -17.93 -0.18
CA PRO A 196 20.88 -18.00 -1.55
C PRO A 196 21.90 -19.14 -1.62
N ALA A 197 21.89 -19.92 -2.71
CA ALA A 197 22.76 -21.08 -2.93
C ALA A 197 24.28 -20.78 -2.81
N THR A 198 24.66 -19.50 -2.70
CA THR A 198 26.03 -18.99 -2.58
C THR A 198 26.40 -18.53 -1.17
N ALA A 199 25.53 -18.65 -0.17
CA ALA A 199 25.90 -18.40 1.22
C ALA A 199 26.69 -19.60 1.76
N GLU A 200 27.96 -19.66 1.40
CA GLU A 200 28.94 -20.50 2.10
C GLU A 200 28.86 -20.21 3.62
N PRO A 201 29.03 -21.24 4.47
CA PRO A 201 29.13 -21.03 5.90
C PRO A 201 30.27 -20.04 6.16
N LYS A 202 29.97 -18.89 6.79
CA LYS A 202 31.01 -18.14 7.48
C LYS A 202 31.51 -19.04 8.60
N GLU A 203 32.54 -19.81 8.27
CA GLU A 203 33.51 -20.39 9.17
C GLU A 203 33.94 -19.29 10.13
N THR A 204 33.24 -19.22 11.26
CA THR A 204 33.60 -18.33 12.35
C THR A 204 34.82 -18.98 12.95
N ALA A 205 35.97 -18.53 12.45
CA ALA A 205 37.29 -18.88 12.92
C ALA A 205 37.30 -18.89 14.45
N ALA A 206 37.62 -20.06 14.99
CA ALA A 206 38.19 -20.16 16.31
C ALA A 206 39.44 -19.27 16.36
N THR A 207 39.52 -18.41 17.37
CA THR A 207 40.76 -17.87 17.91
C THR A 207 40.58 -17.74 19.40
#